data_AF-A0A151RXF2-F1
#
_entry.id   AF-A0A151RXF2-F1
#
_cell.length_a   1.000
_cell.length_b   1.000
_cell.length_c   1.000
_cell.angle_alpha   90.00
_cell.angle_beta   90.00
_cell.angle_gamma   90.00
#
_symmetry.space_group_name_H-M   'P 1'
#
loop_
_entity.id
_entity.type
_entity.pdbx_description
1 polymer ?
#
loop_
_entity_poly.entity_id
_entity_poly.type
_entity_poly.pdbx_seq_one_letter_code
_entity_poly.pdbx_strand_id
1 'polypeptide(L)' 'RFIGPYQVLKRIGEVAYQIVLPPTLSNLHNIFHVSQLRKYVHDPSHIIESDNI' A
#
# COMPACT_ATOMS: atom_id res chain seq x y z
N ARG A 1 0.37 11.79 -3.83
CA ARG A 1 -0.96 11.18 -4.02
C ARG A 1 -0.79 9.69 -3.69
N PHE A 2 -1.59 9.14 -2.76
CA PHE A 2 -1.46 7.75 -2.31
C PHE A 2 -2.55 6.91 -2.98
N ILE A 3 -2.27 5.63 -3.23
CA ILE A 3 -3.22 4.69 -3.80
C ILE A 3 -3.66 3.78 -2.66
N GLY A 4 -4.95 3.85 -2.30
CA GLY A 4 -5.63 2.94 -1.39
C GLY A 4 -5.03 2.71 0.02
N PRO A 5 -5.85 2.29 0.99
CA PRO A 5 -5.34 1.57 2.14
C PRO A 5 -5.03 0.12 1.72
N TYR A 6 -3.81 -0.34 1.99
CA TYR A 6 -3.43 -1.75 1.83
C TYR A 6 -3.18 -2.40 3.18
N GLN A 7 -3.63 -3.64 3.33
CA GLN A 7 -3.35 -4.41 4.54
C GLN A 7 -1.90 -4.88 4.55
N VAL A 8 -1.22 -4.67 5.67
CA VAL A 8 0.12 -5.21 5.90
C VAL A 8 -0.01 -6.70 6.25
N LEU A 9 0.66 -7.56 5.48
CA LEU A 9 0.75 -9.00 5.75
C LEU A 9 1.79 -9.30 6.82
N LYS A 10 2.99 -8.73 6.69
CA LYS A 10 4.08 -8.89 7.64
C LYS A 10 5.13 -7.80 7.51
N ARG A 11 5.89 -7.58 8.57
CA ARG A 11 7.12 -6.77 8.56
C ARG A 11 8.30 -7.63 8.10
N ILE A 12 9.12 -7.09 7.20
CA ILE A 12 10.33 -7.73 6.69
C ILE A 12 11.54 -6.90 7.14
N GLY A 13 12.32 -7.45 8.07
CA GLY A 13 13.42 -6.73 8.69
C GLY A 13 12.97 -5.46 9.39
N GLU A 14 13.85 -4.48 9.51
CA GLU A 14 13.54 -3.24 10.21
C GLU A 14 12.79 -2.23 9.34
N VAL A 15 13.01 -2.28 8.04
CA VAL A 15 12.70 -1.16 7.13
C VAL A 15 11.73 -1.49 6.00
N ALA A 16 11.23 -2.72 5.92
CA ALA A 16 10.31 -3.13 4.87
C ALA A 16 9.05 -3.82 5.40
N TYR A 17 7.98 -3.76 4.61
CA TYR A 17 6.71 -4.43 4.89
C TYR A 17 6.19 -5.10 3.63
N GLN A 18 5.61 -6.27 3.80
CA GLN A 18 4.83 -6.93 2.76
C GLN A 18 3.36 -6.52 2.89
N ILE A 19 2.72 -6.11 1.79
CA ILE A 19 1.32 -5.68 1.76
C ILE A 19 0.48 -6.54 0.82
N VAL A 20 -0.84 -6.53 1.01
CA VAL A 20 -1.80 -7.12 0.06
C VAL A 20 -2.00 -6.13 -1.08
N LEU A 21 -1.54 -6.50 -2.28
CA LEU A 21 -1.80 -5.73 -3.49
C LEU A 21 -3.08 -6.24 -4.19
N PRO A 22 -3.88 -5.33 -4.77
CA PRO A 22 -5.01 -5.71 -5.60
C PRO A 22 -4.51 -6.37 -6.89
N PRO A 23 -5.32 -7.20 -7.56
CA PRO A 23 -4.94 -7.87 -8.80
C PRO A 23 -4.47 -6.92 -9.91
N THR A 24 -4.98 -5.68 -9.94
CA THR A 24 -4.58 -4.62 -10.87
C THR A 24 -3.11 -4.21 -10.72
N LEU A 25 -2.52 -4.44 -9.55
CA LEU A 25 -1.11 -4.15 -9.23
C LEU A 25 -0.28 -5.43 -9.06
N SER A 26 -0.76 -6.56 -9.56
CA SER A 26 -0.08 -7.87 -9.44
C SER A 26 1.30 -7.91 -10.12
N ASN A 27 1.59 -6.98 -11.02
CA ASN A 27 2.90 -6.80 -11.63
C ASN A 27 3.94 -6.13 -10.71
N LEU A 28 3.52 -5.57 -9.58
CA LEU A 28 4.42 -4.94 -8.61
C LEU A 28 4.86 -5.93 -7.52
N HIS A 29 6.09 -5.77 -7.05
CA HIS A 29 6.53 -6.45 -5.84
C HIS A 29 5.70 -5.97 -4.65
N ASN A 30 5.21 -6.92 -3.84
CA ASN A 30 4.38 -6.60 -2.71
C ASN A 30 5.16 -6.24 -1.43
N ILE A 31 6.47 -6.00 -1.56
CA ILE A 31 7.36 -5.59 -0.46
C ILE A 31 7.79 -4.15 -0.70
N PHE A 32 7.49 -3.28 0.25
CA PHE A 32 7.76 -1.85 0.18
C PHE A 32 8.62 -1.39 1.35
N HIS A 33 9.49 -0.42 1.09
CA HIS A 33 10.27 0.24 2.13
C HIS A 33 9.38 1.17 2.97
N VAL A 34 9.67 1.33 4.26
CA VAL A 34 8.88 2.15 5.19
C VAL A 34 8.72 3.60 4.72
N SER A 35 9.67 4.14 3.96
CA SER A 35 9.60 5.49 3.39
C SER A 35 8.57 5.64 2.26
N GLN A 36 8.16 4.53 1.64
CA GLN A 36 7.14 4.50 0.58
C GLN A 36 5.74 4.32 1.15
N LEU A 37 5.64 3.93 2.42
CA LEU A 37 4.37 3.69 3.11
C LEU A 37 4.03 4.89 3.98
N ARG A 38 2.74 5.20 4.05
CA ARG A 38 2.21 6.18 5.00
C ARG A 38 1.13 5.52 5.82
N LYS A 39 1.20 5.65 7.14
CA LYS A 39 0.14 5.16 8.02
C LYS A 39 -1.18 5.81 7.60
N TYR A 40 -2.13 4.99 7.20
CA TYR A 40 -3.45 5.46 6.85
C TYR A 40 -4.20 5.86 8.14
N VAL A 41 -4.66 7.10 8.17
CA VAL A 41 -5.60 7.60 9.18
C VAL A 41 -6.91 7.74 8.44
N HIS A 42 -7.97 7.11 8.97
CA HIS A 42 -9.27 7.06 8.30
C HIS A 42 -9.79 8.48 8.06
N ASP A 43 -9.78 8.89 6.79
CA ASP A 43 -10.30 10.17 6.36
C ASP A 43 -10.95 9.96 4.97
N PRO A 44 -12.26 10.19 4.85
CA PRO A 44 -13.02 9.99 3.62
C PRO A 44 -12.49 10.75 2.40
N SER A 45 -11.70 11.80 2.59
CA SER A 45 -11.15 12.62 1.50
C SER A 45 -9.89 12.04 0.83
N HIS A 46 -9.27 11.02 1.42
CA HIS A 46 -7.96 10.50 0.98
C HIS A 46 -8.02 9.32 0.02
N ILE A 47 -9.19 8.72 -0.19
CA ILE A 47 -9.34 7.54 -1.05
C ILE A 47 -9.52 8.00 -2.48
N ILE A 48 -8.49 7.74 -3.30
CA ILE A 48 -8.60 7.85 -4.74
C ILE A 48 -8.76 6.41 -5.24
N GLU A 49 -9.94 6.10 -5.75
CA GLU A 49 -10.25 4.79 -6.34
C GLU A 49 -9.25 4.49 -7.46
N SER A 50 -8.63 3.33 -7.39
CA SER A 50 -7.55 2.88 -8.27
C SER A 50 -8.03 2.39 -9.64
N ASP A 51 -9.26 2.68 -10.03
CA ASP A 51 -9.94 2.14 -11.23
C ASP A 51 -9.47 2.76 -12.56
N ASN A 52 -8.28 3.37 -12.60
CA ASN A 52 -7.74 4.01 -13.81
C ASN A 52 -6.22 3.82 -13.97
N ILE A 53 -5.69 2.61 -13.75
CA ILE A 53 -4.34 2.21 -14.17
C ILE A 53 -4.44 0.94 -15.00
#